data_AF-A0AAD7SU94-F1
#
_entry.id   AF-A0AAD7SU94-F1
#
_cell.length_a   1.000
_cell.length_b   1.000
_cell.length_c   1.000
_cell.angle_alpha   90.00
_cell.angle_beta   90.00
_cell.angle_gamma   90.00
#
_symmetry.space_group_name_H-M   'P 1'
#
loop_
_entity.id
_entity.type
_entity.pdbx_description
1 polymer ?
#
loop_
_entity_poly.entity_id
_entity_poly.type
_entity_poly.pdbx_seq_one_letter_code
_entity_poly.pdbx_strand_id
1 'polypeptide(L)'
;MDDMIAKGYAVKVPNEELSCSDGKVWYLPHHGVYHPKKLKIRLVFDCGASYQGTTLNVQLLQGPDLTSTLLGVITRFRQEEVAIIANMEAMFHQVKVPDEDADLLRFLWWPSSDISQDLVEYRMTMHLFGDVTQLCQLRSL
;
A
#
# COMPACT_ATOMS: atom_id res chain seq x y z
N MET A 1 -4.41 8.89 9.36
CA MET A 1 -3.10 9.15 8.75
C MET A 1 -2.00 9.16 9.79
N ASP A 2 -2.18 9.88 10.89
CA ASP A 2 -1.16 10.06 11.94
C ASP A 2 -0.56 8.74 12.46
N ASP A 3 -1.37 7.70 12.67
CA ASP A 3 -0.88 6.35 13.04
C ASP A 3 0.05 5.72 11.99
N MET A 4 -0.23 5.92 10.70
CA MET A 4 0.62 5.41 9.62
C MET A 4 1.94 6.17 9.54
N ILE A 5 1.91 7.49 9.77
CA ILE A 5 3.10 8.33 9.80
C ILE A 5 3.96 7.98 11.03
N ALA A 6 3.34 7.82 12.20
CA ALA A 6 4.04 7.44 13.43
C ALA A 6 4.70 6.05 13.34
N LYS A 7 4.08 5.11 12.61
CA LYS A 7 4.64 3.78 12.32
C LYS A 7 5.68 3.78 11.19
N GLY A 8 5.88 4.91 10.51
CA GLY A 8 6.84 5.04 9.41
C GLY A 8 6.38 4.39 8.09
N TYR A 9 5.10 4.07 7.95
CA TYR A 9 4.54 3.52 6.69
C TYR A 9 4.37 4.59 5.60
N ALA A 10 4.25 5.84 6.03
CA ALA A 10 4.21 7.01 5.15
C ALA A 10 5.10 8.10 5.72
N VAL A 11 5.77 8.83 4.84
CA VAL A 11 6.64 9.95 5.20
C VAL A 11 6.27 11.18 4.39
N LYS A 12 6.44 12.37 4.98
CA LYS A 12 6.32 13.62 4.25
C LYS A 12 7.43 13.69 3.21
N VAL A 13 7.11 14.09 1.98
CA VAL A 13 8.13 14.30 0.95
C VAL A 13 8.93 15.56 1.30
N PRO A 14 10.27 15.50 1.37
CA PRO A 14 11.09 16.68 1.59
C PRO A 14 10.88 17.73 0.50
N ASN A 15 10.92 19.01 0.84
CA ASN A 15 10.73 20.11 -0.12
C ASN A 15 11.71 20.04 -1.30
N GLU A 16 12.91 19.52 -1.06
CA GLU A 16 13.98 19.33 -2.05
C GLU A 16 13.65 18.25 -3.08
N GLU A 17 12.85 17.25 -2.69
CA GLU A 17 12.46 16.10 -3.53
C GLU A 17 11.09 16.30 -4.21
N LEU A 18 10.43 17.45 -4.00
CA LEU A 18 9.16 17.75 -4.63
C LEU A 18 9.28 17.81 -6.16
N SER A 19 10.36 18.44 -6.66
CA SER A 19 10.72 18.45 -8.07
C SER A 19 11.59 17.24 -8.41
N CYS A 20 10.96 16.08 -8.63
CA CYS A 20 11.67 14.91 -9.16
C CYS A 20 12.03 15.17 -10.63
N SER A 21 13.33 15.17 -10.96
CA SER A 21 13.83 15.37 -12.34
C SER A 21 13.50 14.22 -13.28
N ASP A 22 13.20 13.06 -12.73
CA ASP A 22 13.21 11.79 -13.45
C ASP A 22 11.82 11.44 -14.02
N GLY A 23 10.80 12.25 -13.70
CA GLY A 23 9.43 12.12 -14.19
C GLY A 23 8.63 10.94 -13.59
N LYS A 24 9.23 10.15 -12.70
CA LYS A 24 8.61 8.99 -12.04
C LYS A 24 7.79 9.39 -10.80
N VAL A 25 6.79 10.25 -11.00
CA VAL A 25 5.91 10.69 -9.93
C VAL A 25 4.47 10.28 -10.23
N TRP A 26 3.83 9.61 -9.28
CA TRP A 26 2.43 9.25 -9.40
C TRP A 26 1.67 9.53 -8.11
N TYR A 27 0.49 10.12 -8.25
CA TYR A 27 -0.39 10.47 -7.14
C TYR A 27 -1.53 9.48 -7.03
N LEU A 28 -1.66 8.87 -5.85
CA LEU A 28 -2.70 7.93 -5.53
C LEU A 28 -3.92 8.65 -4.94
N PRO A 29 -5.08 8.60 -5.62
CA PRO A 29 -6.31 9.00 -4.99
C PRO A 29 -6.64 8.06 -3.83
N HIS A 30 -7.21 8.62 -2.78
CA HIS A 30 -7.53 7.88 -1.58
C HIS A 30 -8.83 8.40 -0.97
N HIS A 31 -9.53 7.53 -0.27
CA HIS A 31 -10.78 7.87 0.38
C HIS A 31 -10.97 7.06 1.67
N GLY A 32 -11.77 7.61 2.58
CA GLY A 32 -12.14 6.95 3.83
C GLY A 32 -13.33 6.01 3.63
N VAL A 33 -13.17 4.73 3.97
CA VAL A 33 -14.24 3.74 3.99
C VAL A 33 -14.65 3.46 5.44
N TYR A 34 -15.95 3.57 5.69
CA TYR A 34 -16.55 3.31 7.00
C TYR A 34 -16.92 1.83 7.12
N HIS A 35 -16.51 1.20 8.22
CA HIS A 35 -16.92 -0.17 8.50
C HIS A 35 -18.23 -0.16 9.32
N PRO A 36 -19.34 -0.77 8.86
CA PRO A 36 -20.65 -0.65 9.52
C PRO A 36 -20.67 -1.05 11.00
N LYS A 37 -19.83 -2.00 11.40
CA LYS A 37 -19.74 -2.54 12.77
C LYS A 37 -18.57 -1.99 13.60
N LYS A 38 -17.62 -1.29 13.00
CA LYS A 38 -16.42 -0.80 13.68
C LYS A 38 -16.38 0.70 13.47
N LEU A 39 -16.45 1.49 14.53
CA LEU A 39 -16.40 2.96 14.50
C LEU A 39 -15.03 3.53 14.06
N LYS A 40 -14.29 2.80 13.24
CA LYS A 40 -12.95 3.14 12.74
C LYS A 40 -13.00 3.26 11.22
N ILE A 41 -12.60 4.43 10.72
CA ILE A 41 -12.41 4.70 9.29
C ILE A 41 -11.16 3.99 8.80
N ARG A 42 -11.22 3.40 7.61
CA ARG A 42 -10.06 2.85 6.91
C ARG A 42 -9.73 3.74 5.71
N LEU A 43 -8.47 4.14 5.60
CA LEU A 43 -7.98 4.83 4.40
C LEU A 43 -7.73 3.78 3.32
N VAL A 44 -8.29 3.99 2.14
CA VAL A 44 -8.11 3.12 0.96
C VAL A 44 -7.48 3.95 -0.15
N PHE A 45 -6.38 3.44 -0.70
CA PHE A 45 -5.72 3.99 -1.88
C PHE A 45 -6.22 3.26 -3.13
N ASP A 46 -6.50 3.99 -4.20
CA ASP A 46 -6.96 3.43 -5.46
C ASP A 46 -5.83 3.42 -6.49
N CYS A 47 -5.13 2.28 -6.59
CA CYS A 47 -4.08 2.04 -7.58
C CYS A 47 -4.63 1.76 -9.00
N GLY A 48 -5.95 1.58 -9.13
CA GLY A 48 -6.64 1.35 -10.40
C GLY A 48 -7.16 2.65 -11.04
N ALA A 49 -7.09 3.78 -10.34
CA ALA A 49 -7.53 5.06 -10.85
C ALA A 49 -6.77 5.46 -12.11
N SER A 50 -7.52 5.86 -13.14
CA SER A 50 -6.95 6.27 -14.42
C SER A 50 -6.68 7.76 -14.48
N TYR A 51 -5.53 8.11 -15.03
CA TYR A 51 -5.15 9.48 -15.35
C TYR A 51 -4.40 9.49 -16.68
N GLN A 52 -4.76 10.42 -17.56
CA GLN A 52 -4.19 10.55 -18.92
C GLN A 52 -4.16 9.22 -19.70
N GLY A 53 -5.18 8.37 -19.53
CA GLY A 53 -5.30 7.10 -20.25
C GLY A 53 -4.42 5.96 -19.71
N THR A 54 -3.76 6.13 -18.57
CA THR A 54 -3.01 5.06 -17.90
C THR A 54 -3.39 4.94 -16.42
N THR A 55 -2.96 3.85 -15.78
CA THR A 55 -3.13 3.59 -14.35
C THR A 55 -1.81 3.07 -13.80
N LEU A 56 -1.59 3.19 -12.50
CA LEU A 56 -0.39 2.62 -11.86
C LEU A 56 -0.29 1.11 -12.15
N ASN A 57 -1.40 0.39 -12.01
CA ASN A 57 -1.46 -1.05 -12.26
C ASN A 57 -1.11 -1.48 -13.70
N VAL A 58 -1.34 -0.62 -14.70
CA VAL A 58 -0.94 -0.93 -16.10
C VAL A 58 0.56 -0.74 -16.32
N GLN A 59 1.19 0.17 -15.58
CA GLN A 59 2.63 0.45 -15.67
C GLN A 59 3.47 -0.51 -14.84
N LEU A 60 2.88 -1.15 -13.83
CA LEU A 60 3.55 -2.14 -12.99
C LEU A 60 3.65 -3.49 -13.70
N LEU A 61 4.83 -4.11 -13.65
CA LEU A 61 5.02 -5.47 -14.14
C LEU A 61 4.40 -6.46 -13.14
N GLN A 62 3.35 -7.15 -13.56
CA GLN A 62 2.75 -8.20 -12.75
C GLN A 62 3.70 -9.40 -12.64
N GLY A 63 4.12 -9.72 -11.42
CA GLY A 63 4.88 -10.94 -11.13
C GLY A 63 4.00 -12.20 -11.23
N PRO A 64 4.60 -13.40 -11.24
CA PRO A 64 3.85 -14.66 -11.21
C PRO A 64 2.98 -14.75 -9.96
N ASP A 65 1.83 -15.43 -10.07
CA ASP A 65 1.02 -15.75 -8.89
C ASP A 65 1.74 -16.79 -8.05
N LEU A 66 2.32 -16.31 -6.94
CA LEU A 66 3.00 -17.14 -5.97
C LEU A 66 2.07 -17.58 -4.83
N THR A 67 0.78 -17.27 -4.86
CA THR A 67 -0.12 -17.69 -3.79
C THR A 67 -0.38 -19.20 -3.84
N SER A 68 -0.43 -19.83 -2.67
CA SER A 68 -0.86 -21.23 -2.60
C SER A 68 -2.37 -21.29 -2.87
N THR A 69 -2.79 -22.23 -3.71
CA THR A 69 -4.22 -22.49 -3.90
C THR A 69 -4.88 -22.84 -2.58
N LEU A 70 -6.12 -22.38 -2.37
CA LEU A 70 -6.87 -22.66 -1.14
C LEU A 70 -7.00 -24.17 -0.90
N LEU A 71 -7.23 -24.95 -1.96
CA LEU A 71 -7.26 -26.41 -1.88
C LEU A 71 -5.92 -26.98 -1.40
N GLY A 72 -4.79 -26.49 -1.95
CA GLY A 72 -3.47 -26.92 -1.51
C GLY A 72 -3.19 -26.60 -0.04
N VAL A 73 -3.64 -25.44 0.45
CA VAL A 73 -3.52 -25.05 1.85
C VAL A 73 -4.36 -25.98 2.74
N ILE A 74 -5.64 -26.20 2.41
CA ILE A 74 -6.54 -27.06 3.21
C ILE A 74 -6.06 -28.51 3.23
N THR A 75 -5.56 -29.03 2.11
CA THR A 75 -5.02 -30.40 2.06
C THR A 75 -3.83 -30.55 2.98
N ARG A 76 -2.84 -29.64 2.92
CA ARG A 76 -1.67 -29.67 3.83
C ARG A 76 -2.06 -29.50 5.30
N PHE A 77 -3.04 -28.63 5.58
CA PHE A 77 -3.55 -28.42 6.93
C PHE A 77 -4.13 -29.70 7.57
N ARG A 78 -4.58 -30.66 6.75
CA ARG A 78 -5.16 -31.94 7.19
C ARG A 78 -4.19 -33.12 7.13
N GLN A 79 -2.95 -32.92 6.66
CA GLN A 79 -1.98 -34.01 6.52
C GLN A 79 -1.43 -34.47 7.87
N GLU A 80 -1.27 -33.55 8.81
CA GLU A 80 -0.68 -33.80 10.13
C GLU A 80 -1.74 -33.69 11.24
N GLU A 81 -1.46 -34.31 12.39
CA GLU A 81 -2.38 -34.34 13.54
C GLU A 81 -2.56 -32.95 14.20
N VAL A 82 -1.52 -32.09 14.10
CA VAL A 82 -1.50 -30.77 14.74
C VAL A 82 -1.22 -29.70 13.69
N ALA A 83 -2.03 -28.65 13.69
CA ALA A 83 -1.87 -27.50 12.81
C ALA A 83 -1.75 -26.19 13.60
N ILE A 84 -0.85 -25.31 13.16
CA ILE A 84 -0.61 -24.00 13.77
C ILE A 84 -1.13 -22.91 12.83
N ILE A 85 -1.88 -21.96 13.37
CA ILE A 85 -2.41 -20.82 12.65
C ILE A 85 -1.89 -19.55 13.33
N ALA A 86 -1.34 -18.64 12.54
CA ALA A 86 -0.95 -17.31 12.98
C ALA A 86 -1.48 -16.27 12.00
N ASN A 87 -1.83 -15.09 12.52
CA ASN A 87 -2.20 -13.93 11.72
C ASN A 87 -1.13 -12.87 11.87
N MET A 88 -0.51 -12.46 10.77
CA MET A 88 0.44 -11.35 10.77
C MET A 88 -0.32 -10.04 10.65
N GLU A 89 -0.23 -9.21 11.68
CA GLU A 89 -0.82 -7.88 11.63
C GLU A 89 -0.13 -7.06 10.53
N ALA A 90 -0.93 -6.43 9.68
CA ALA A 90 -0.46 -5.49 8.66
C ALA A 90 0.62 -6.07 7.72
N MET A 91 0.48 -7.33 7.27
CA MET A 91 1.54 -8.03 6.50
C MET A 91 2.12 -7.24 5.30
N PHE A 92 1.30 -6.49 4.58
CA PHE A 92 1.77 -5.69 3.43
C PHE A 92 2.66 -4.50 3.85
N HIS A 93 2.49 -4.00 5.07
CA HIS A 93 3.34 -2.95 5.63
C HIS A 93 4.68 -3.48 6.15
N GLN A 94 4.91 -4.80 6.08
CA GLN A 94 6.20 -5.42 6.42
C GLN A 94 7.18 -5.42 5.23
N VAL A 95 6.71 -5.09 4.03
CA VAL A 95 7.56 -5.02 2.82
C VAL A 95 7.79 -3.57 2.44
N LYS A 96 9.05 -3.15 2.49
CA LYS A 96 9.48 -1.80 2.11
C LYS A 96 9.54 -1.67 0.59
N VAL A 97 9.09 -0.53 0.07
CA VAL A 97 9.25 -0.13 -1.33
C VAL A 97 10.67 0.43 -1.51
N PRO A 98 11.37 0.12 -2.62
CA PRO A 98 12.64 0.77 -2.94
C PRO A 98 12.51 2.29 -2.93
N ASP A 99 13.53 2.98 -2.42
CA ASP A 99 13.46 4.45 -2.28
C ASP A 99 13.32 5.15 -3.66
N GLU A 100 13.81 4.52 -4.73
CA GLU A 100 13.68 4.97 -6.13
C GLU A 100 12.25 4.89 -6.69
N ASP A 101 11.39 4.05 -6.12
CA ASP A 101 10.01 3.82 -6.57
C ASP A 101 8.99 4.44 -5.62
N ALA A 102 9.40 4.90 -4.43
CA ALA A 102 8.50 5.44 -3.41
C ALA A 102 7.67 6.64 -3.91
N ASP A 103 8.21 7.42 -4.86
CA ASP A 103 7.54 8.56 -5.46
C ASP A 103 6.41 8.19 -6.44
N LEU A 104 6.28 6.91 -6.80
CA LEU A 104 5.11 6.38 -7.51
C LEU A 104 3.92 6.14 -6.59
N LEU A 105 4.11 6.27 -5.27
CA LEU A 105 3.09 6.06 -4.24
C LEU A 105 2.84 7.35 -3.44
N ARG A 106 2.92 8.52 -4.10
CA ARG A 106 2.63 9.80 -3.47
C ARG A 106 1.13 9.97 -3.25
N PHE A 107 0.77 10.73 -2.23
CA PHE A 107 -0.60 11.15 -1.96
C PHE A 107 -0.61 12.48 -1.22
N LEU A 108 -1.75 13.14 -1.24
CA LEU A 108 -1.94 14.46 -0.64
C LEU A 108 -2.69 14.32 0.68
N TRP A 109 -2.25 15.02 1.74
CA TRP A 109 -2.93 14.98 3.03
C TRP A 109 -2.82 16.29 3.79
N TRP A 110 -3.88 16.63 4.55
CA TRP A 110 -3.89 17.77 5.47
C TRP A 110 -3.19 17.42 6.78
N PRO A 111 -2.12 18.13 7.17
CA PRO A 111 -1.45 17.87 8.44
C PRO A 111 -2.44 18.01 9.61
N SER A 112 -2.29 17.12 10.60
CA SER A 112 -3.20 17.06 11.76
C SER A 112 -4.69 16.90 11.41
N SER A 113 -5.00 16.48 10.18
CA SER A 113 -6.36 16.41 9.64
C SER A 113 -7.12 17.75 9.68
N ASP A 114 -6.37 18.86 9.63
CA ASP A 114 -6.91 20.22 9.65
C ASP A 114 -7.03 20.79 8.24
N ILE A 115 -8.27 20.88 7.74
CA ILE A 115 -8.58 21.37 6.39
C ILE A 115 -8.27 22.87 6.19
N SER A 116 -8.01 23.62 7.27
CA SER A 116 -7.62 25.02 7.19
C SER A 116 -6.14 25.20 6.83
N GLN A 117 -5.36 24.13 6.96
CA GLN A 117 -3.94 24.11 6.60
C GLN A 117 -3.75 23.80 5.11
N ASP A 118 -2.55 24.11 4.61
CA ASP A 118 -2.17 23.76 3.26
C ASP A 118 -2.03 22.25 3.10
N LEU A 119 -2.39 21.78 1.90
CA LEU A 119 -2.26 20.39 1.52
C LEU A 119 -0.79 20.04 1.36
N VAL A 120 -0.37 18.91 1.93
CA VAL A 120 1.03 18.47 1.94
C VAL A 120 1.18 17.14 1.22
N GLU A 121 2.29 16.97 0.50
CA GLU A 121 2.64 15.74 -0.20
C GLU A 121 3.32 14.75 0.74
N TYR A 122 2.80 13.54 0.76
CA TYR A 122 3.36 12.38 1.46
C TYR A 122 3.63 11.28 0.44
N ARG A 123 4.51 10.35 0.80
CA ARG A 123 4.75 9.12 0.04
C ARG A 123 4.68 7.92 0.95
N MET A 124 4.18 6.81 0.41
CA MET A 124 4.23 5.52 1.09
C MET A 124 5.62 4.91 0.96
N THR A 125 6.13 4.36 2.05
CA THR A 125 7.43 3.66 2.08
C THR A 125 7.26 2.14 2.07
N MET A 126 6.01 1.66 2.17
CA MET A 126 5.65 0.25 2.21
C MET A 126 4.64 -0.08 1.12
N HIS A 127 4.59 -1.35 0.72
CA HIS A 127 3.64 -1.79 -0.30
C HIS A 127 2.19 -1.56 0.13
N LEU A 128 1.40 -1.05 -0.81
CA LEU A 128 0.01 -0.71 -0.59
C LEU A 128 -0.92 -1.90 -0.83
N PHE A 129 -2.10 -1.81 -0.24
CA PHE A 129 -3.18 -2.72 -0.57
C PHE A 129 -3.89 -2.26 -1.85
N GLY A 130 -3.98 -3.14 -2.86
CA GLY A 130 -4.68 -2.88 -4.12
C GLY A 130 -3.78 -2.72 -5.35
N ASP A 131 -2.46 -2.83 -5.20
CA ASP A 131 -1.55 -2.88 -6.35
C ASP A 131 -1.44 -4.31 -6.93
N VAL A 132 -1.16 -4.43 -8.23
CA VAL A 132 -1.08 -5.73 -8.93
C VAL A 132 0.16 -6.57 -8.57
N THR A 133 1.15 -5.98 -7.91
CA THR A 133 2.42 -6.65 -7.54
C THR A 133 2.41 -7.23 -6.13
N GLN A 134 1.44 -6.81 -5.32
CA GLN A 134 1.34 -6.99 -3.88
C GLN A 134 1.45 -8.46 -3.44
N LEU A 135 0.89 -9.41 -4.20
CA LEU A 135 0.90 -10.83 -3.86
C LEU A 135 2.22 -11.52 -4.17
N CYS A 136 2.93 -11.07 -5.22
CA CYS A 136 4.22 -11.65 -5.59
C CYS A 136 5.30 -11.23 -4.58
N GLN A 137 5.25 -10.00 -4.08
CA GLN A 137 6.26 -9.42 -3.18
C GLN A 137 6.22 -9.99 -1.74
N LEU A 138 5.14 -10.66 -1.34
CA LEU A 138 5.03 -11.21 0.02
C LEU A 138 5.69 -12.57 0.23
N ARG A 139 5.99 -13.31 -0.85
CA ARG A 139 6.57 -14.66 -0.77
C ARG A 139 8.07 -14.69 -1.09
N SER A 140 8.67 -13.53 -1.38
CA SER A 140 10.13 -13.37 -1.51
C SER A 140 10.84 -13.17 -0.17
N LEU A 141 10.09 -13.05 0.94
CA LEU A 141 10.56 -13.13 2.32
C LEU A 141 10.67 -14.60 2.78
#